data_AF-A0A945DW67-F1
#
_entry.id   AF-A0A945DW67-F1
#
_cell.length_a   1.000
_cell.length_b   1.000
_cell.length_c   1.000
_cell.angle_alpha   90.00
_cell.angle_beta   90.00
_cell.angle_gamma   90.00
#
_symmetry.space_group_name_H-M   'P 1'
#
loop_
_entity.id
_entity.type
_entity.pdbx_description
1 polymer ?
#
loop_
_entity_poly.entity_id
_entity_poly.type
_entity_poly.pdbx_seq_one_letter_code
_entity_poly.pdbx_strand_id
1 'polypeptide(L)'
;MTKGKIVIEGGGSEAVIEASLLGISKRIRDQFLFLISGIVLLTLLVNATTIKFLVNGLGLTRIPAVKAKMMTATSASIVKNCENEMDVLKSDSFLGGANWSRVRDFLPQPIVITDVEGDPDAIDTVAETRRRILEKESSNYWKQNREGLLGAGGVNQLYNNIKEVLDQGGKVPLSDRDYLDNIWEVPKWMESLKGLPVFRQIFMDRLATTYESAKSFVIAQEEVAKLVDSLVANTEGDIGKEAADEKAKLLKEEIMQNRLRGLNFLRDMREDYPELIVGIETKDAARSVLNHERNTIKKLKAAGTIELDEADQMIVDVEGRMKEIMDRALVLRLPEPEEILREVTWLKGLSEDNITKIIGLSNKRTYQPGDMIMEQGDRGDGMILITRGSVKISIMDTVVDILGRGSVIGEMAVLAGVPRTADVIADTSVTALWMRSKEMNEAMAKSPALAQGLWETAGRRFAENLLKSQEPYLHMSQWEFRRWLSEGEVDSPAPDDSLDLYGKVAILLSGTATVQGTPEPVNAITRLNVPKASFPDGARVWIHPES
;
A
#
# COMPACT_ATOMS: atom_id res chain seq x y z
N MET A 1 -25.92 61.74 -6.00
CA MET A 1 -26.52 60.72 -5.10
C MET A 1 -25.51 59.62 -4.88
N THR A 2 -24.89 59.58 -3.71
CA THR A 2 -23.84 58.63 -3.35
C THR A 2 -24.46 57.24 -3.15
N LYS A 3 -24.05 56.26 -3.98
CA LYS A 3 -24.49 54.87 -3.90
C LYS A 3 -23.91 54.24 -2.61
N GLY A 4 -24.73 54.09 -1.58
CA GLY A 4 -24.34 53.38 -0.36
C GLY A 4 -24.43 51.87 -0.56
N LYS A 5 -23.28 51.22 -0.80
CA LYS A 5 -23.11 49.76 -0.72
C LYS A 5 -22.76 49.40 0.72
N ILE A 6 -23.34 48.33 1.24
CA ILE A 6 -22.96 47.70 2.51
C ILE A 6 -22.57 46.27 2.18
N VAL A 7 -21.35 45.89 2.56
CA VAL A 7 -20.82 44.54 2.44
C VAL A 7 -20.67 44.01 3.87
N ILE A 8 -21.25 42.85 4.15
CA ILE A 8 -21.08 42.15 5.43
C ILE A 8 -20.31 40.88 5.12
N GLU A 9 -19.07 40.80 5.61
CA GLU A 9 -18.20 39.64 5.48
C GLU A 9 -18.39 38.71 6.69
N GLY A 10 -18.80 37.47 6.44
CA GLY A 10 -18.86 36.42 7.46
C GLY A 10 -17.49 35.77 7.66
N GLY A 11 -17.09 35.51 8.91
CA GLY A 11 -15.77 34.98 9.29
C GLY A 11 -15.45 33.53 8.89
N GLY A 12 -16.16 32.96 7.92
CA GLY A 12 -15.83 31.68 7.29
C GLY A 12 -15.74 31.90 5.79
N SER A 13 -14.61 31.51 5.20
CA SER A 13 -14.23 31.79 3.82
C SER A 13 -15.39 31.66 2.81
N GLU A 14 -15.68 32.79 2.15
CA GLU A 14 -16.48 32.97 0.92
C GLU A 14 -18.02 33.06 1.00
N ALA A 15 -18.61 33.46 2.12
CA ALA A 15 -20.01 33.91 2.13
C ALA A 15 -20.11 35.44 2.10
N VAL A 16 -20.20 36.04 0.91
CA VAL A 16 -20.51 37.48 0.72
C VAL A 16 -21.98 37.64 0.36
N ILE A 17 -22.79 38.14 1.29
CA ILE A 17 -24.18 38.51 1.00
C ILE A 17 -24.19 39.96 0.51
N GLU A 18 -24.40 40.17 -0.78
CA GLU A 18 -24.47 41.49 -1.40
C GLU A 18 -25.93 41.95 -1.55
N ALA A 19 -26.38 42.91 -0.72
CA ALA A 19 -27.74 43.44 -0.78
C ALA A 19 -27.76 44.88 -1.32
N SER A 20 -28.41 45.09 -2.47
CA SER A 20 -28.59 46.42 -3.09
C SER A 20 -29.85 47.10 -2.56
N LEU A 21 -29.69 48.01 -1.59
CA LEU A 21 -30.80 48.76 -1.00
C LEU A 21 -31.03 50.08 -1.75
N LEU A 22 -31.51 49.99 -3.00
CA LEU A 22 -31.98 51.14 -3.79
C LEU A 22 -33.40 51.55 -3.35
N GLY A 23 -33.60 52.80 -2.95
CA GLY A 23 -34.92 53.39 -2.66
C GLY A 23 -35.34 53.41 -1.18
N ILE A 24 -34.54 52.87 -0.27
CA ILE A 24 -34.86 52.82 1.16
C ILE A 24 -34.27 54.04 1.88
N SER A 25 -35.07 54.71 2.71
CA SER A 25 -34.62 55.89 3.48
C SER A 25 -33.44 55.53 4.39
N LYS A 26 -32.49 56.47 4.57
CA LYS A 26 -31.28 56.25 5.38
C LYS A 26 -31.61 55.67 6.77
N ARG A 27 -32.70 56.14 7.38
CA ARG A 27 -33.18 55.69 8.69
C ARG A 27 -33.54 54.20 8.73
N ILE A 28 -34.20 53.68 7.69
CA ILE A 28 -34.62 52.27 7.64
C ILE A 28 -33.41 51.35 7.40
N ARG A 29 -32.46 51.79 6.57
CA ARG A 29 -31.21 51.05 6.35
C ARG A 29 -30.37 50.95 7.62
N ASP A 30 -30.24 52.04 8.37
CA ASP A 30 -29.48 52.04 9.63
C ASP A 30 -30.16 51.13 10.68
N GLN A 31 -31.50 51.07 10.70
CA GLN A 31 -32.25 50.13 11.54
C GLN A 31 -32.03 48.66 11.15
N PHE A 32 -32.06 48.35 9.85
CA PHE A 32 -31.81 47.00 9.37
C PHE A 32 -30.40 46.52 9.71
N LEU A 33 -29.40 47.38 9.50
CA LEU A 33 -28.00 47.07 9.80
C LEU A 33 -27.80 46.87 11.31
N PHE A 34 -28.39 47.73 12.14
CA PHE A 34 -28.36 47.58 13.60
C PHE A 34 -29.01 46.27 14.06
N LEU A 35 -30.16 45.89 13.50
CA LEU A 35 -30.86 44.66 13.86
C LEU A 35 -30.10 43.41 13.39
N ILE A 36 -29.59 43.38 12.15
CA ILE A 36 -28.83 42.25 11.62
C ILE A 36 -27.51 42.11 12.37
N SER A 37 -26.74 43.19 12.53
CA SER A 37 -25.51 43.16 13.32
C SER A 37 -25.78 42.79 14.77
N GLY A 38 -26.89 43.25 15.36
CA GLY A 38 -27.34 42.87 16.69
C GLY A 38 -27.66 41.38 16.81
N ILE A 39 -28.40 40.80 15.86
CA ILE A 39 -28.73 39.38 15.83
C ILE A 39 -27.46 38.53 15.61
N VAL A 40 -26.59 38.91 14.67
CA VAL A 40 -25.33 38.20 14.42
C VAL A 40 -24.43 38.26 15.66
N LEU A 41 -24.25 39.44 16.26
CA LEU A 41 -23.53 39.61 17.52
C LEU A 41 -24.14 38.72 18.61
N LEU A 42 -25.46 38.71 18.76
CA LEU A 42 -26.16 37.88 19.74
C LEU A 42 -25.93 36.39 19.47
N THR A 43 -26.00 35.93 18.21
CA THR A 43 -25.76 34.51 17.88
C THR A 43 -24.31 34.09 18.12
N LEU A 44 -23.34 34.97 17.85
CA LEU A 44 -21.93 34.69 18.15
C LEU A 44 -21.67 34.68 19.66
N LEU A 45 -22.24 35.64 20.40
CA LEU A 45 -22.04 35.78 21.84
C LEU A 45 -22.77 34.67 22.60
N VAL A 46 -24.01 34.36 22.21
CA VAL A 46 -24.80 33.26 22.78
C VAL A 46 -24.16 31.92 22.42
N ASN A 47 -23.87 31.62 21.15
CA ASN A 47 -23.23 30.33 20.81
C ASN A 47 -21.89 30.17 21.52
N ALA A 48 -21.02 31.19 21.53
CA ALA A 48 -19.73 31.09 22.21
C ALA A 48 -19.86 30.88 23.74
N THR A 49 -20.83 31.52 24.39
CA THR A 49 -21.00 31.42 25.85
C THR A 49 -21.84 30.22 26.30
N THR A 50 -22.81 29.77 25.50
CA THR A 50 -23.72 28.67 25.84
C THR A 50 -23.28 27.31 25.32
N ILE A 51 -22.52 27.23 24.22
CA ILE A 51 -22.12 25.94 23.65
C ILE A 51 -21.26 25.14 24.62
N LYS A 52 -20.33 25.79 25.34
CA LYS A 52 -19.49 25.11 26.34
C LYS A 52 -20.32 24.49 27.46
N PHE A 53 -21.33 25.23 27.94
CA PHE A 53 -22.25 24.73 28.96
C PHE A 53 -23.13 23.59 28.43
N LEU A 54 -23.63 23.70 27.21
CA LEU A 54 -24.48 22.70 26.57
C LEU A 54 -23.71 21.41 26.26
N VAL A 55 -22.50 21.51 25.72
CA VAL A 55 -21.63 20.36 25.42
C VAL A 55 -21.21 19.67 26.73
N ASN A 56 -20.86 20.42 27.78
CA ASN A 56 -20.56 19.85 29.10
C ASN A 56 -21.80 19.19 29.73
N GLY A 57 -22.97 19.83 29.63
CA GLY A 57 -24.23 19.35 30.20
C GLY A 57 -24.79 18.11 29.51
N LEU A 58 -24.55 17.97 28.21
CA LEU A 58 -24.87 16.76 27.43
C LEU A 58 -23.82 15.65 27.58
N GLY A 59 -22.75 15.87 28.34
CA GLY A 59 -21.67 14.89 28.54
C GLY A 59 -20.75 14.70 27.35
N LEU A 60 -20.90 15.49 26.27
CA LEU A 60 -20.15 15.35 25.01
C LEU A 60 -18.65 15.70 25.13
N THR A 61 -18.22 16.25 26.27
CA THR A 61 -16.80 16.48 26.58
C THR A 61 -16.11 15.30 27.25
N ARG A 62 -16.85 14.27 27.69
CA ARG A 62 -16.27 13.13 28.38
C ARG A 62 -15.61 12.19 27.38
N ILE A 63 -14.43 11.70 27.72
CA ILE A 63 -13.70 10.76 26.90
C ILE A 63 -14.18 9.35 27.28
N PRO A 64 -14.48 8.47 26.30
CA PRO A 64 -14.81 7.09 26.59
C PRO A 64 -13.70 6.40 27.40
N ALA A 65 -14.07 5.55 28.37
CA ALA A 65 -13.12 4.88 29.27
C ALA A 65 -11.97 4.16 28.55
N VAL A 66 -12.27 3.50 27.43
CA VAL A 66 -11.28 2.80 26.60
C VAL A 66 -10.25 3.76 26.00
N LYS A 67 -10.75 4.85 25.41
CA LYS A 67 -9.90 5.87 24.77
C LYS A 67 -9.00 6.53 25.80
N ALA A 68 -9.53 6.83 26.98
CA ALA A 68 -8.77 7.38 28.09
C ALA A 68 -7.66 6.43 28.59
N LYS A 69 -7.98 5.15 28.78
CA LYS A 69 -7.02 4.11 29.21
C LYS A 69 -5.91 3.92 28.17
N MET A 70 -6.27 3.84 26.89
CA MET A 70 -5.28 3.70 25.82
C MET A 70 -4.43 4.95 25.62
N MET A 71 -4.99 6.15 25.77
CA MET A 71 -4.21 7.39 25.77
C MET A 71 -3.21 7.43 26.92
N THR A 72 -3.61 6.94 28.09
CA THR A 72 -2.72 6.79 29.26
C THR A 72 -1.59 5.81 28.97
N ALA A 73 -1.90 4.63 28.42
CA ALA A 73 -0.90 3.64 28.03
C ALA A 73 0.05 4.14 26.92
N THR A 74 -0.49 4.82 25.91
CA THR A 74 0.29 5.44 24.82
C THR A 74 1.21 6.53 25.36
N SER A 75 0.70 7.38 26.27
CA SER A 75 1.51 8.41 26.92
C SER A 75 2.66 7.80 27.71
N ALA A 76 2.43 6.72 28.46
CA ALA A 76 3.48 6.01 29.18
C ALA A 76 4.54 5.42 28.22
N SER A 77 4.11 4.86 27.07
CA SER A 77 5.02 4.36 26.06
C SER A 77 5.85 5.48 25.40
N ILE A 78 5.26 6.65 25.14
CA ILE A 78 6.00 7.81 24.62
C ILE A 78 7.08 8.26 25.60
N VAL A 79 6.74 8.36 26.89
CA VAL A 79 7.71 8.72 27.95
C VAL A 79 8.89 7.74 27.93
N LYS A 80 8.59 6.44 27.93
CA LYS A 80 9.62 5.39 27.88
C LYS A 80 10.50 5.50 26.62
N ASN A 81 9.91 5.78 25.46
CA ASN A 81 10.68 5.95 24.22
C ASN A 81 11.60 7.17 24.29
N CYS A 82 11.14 8.29 24.86
CA CYS A 82 11.98 9.47 25.08
C CYS A 82 13.11 9.19 26.09
N GLU A 83 12.86 8.38 27.12
CA GLU A 83 13.90 7.93 28.05
C GLU A 83 14.95 7.07 27.35
N ASN A 84 14.54 6.12 26.50
CA ASN A 84 15.45 5.30 25.71
C ASN A 84 16.31 6.16 24.76
N GLU A 85 15.70 7.12 24.07
CA GLU A 85 16.42 8.05 23.18
C GLU A 85 17.45 8.88 23.97
N MET A 86 17.07 9.36 25.16
CA MET A 86 18.00 10.05 26.05
C MET A 86 19.19 9.17 26.45
N ASP A 87 18.98 7.87 26.64
CA ASP A 87 20.05 6.92 26.94
C ASP A 87 20.98 6.68 25.73
N VAL A 88 20.44 6.65 24.52
CA VAL A 88 21.25 6.62 23.28
C VAL A 88 22.11 7.88 23.18
N LEU A 89 21.52 9.06 23.37
CA LEU A 89 22.21 10.35 23.26
C LEU A 89 23.33 10.55 24.32
N LYS A 90 23.29 9.83 25.45
CA LYS A 90 24.40 9.81 26.44
C LYS A 90 25.68 9.22 25.88
N SER A 91 25.57 8.31 24.90
CA SER A 91 26.71 7.67 24.24
C SER A 91 27.20 8.41 22.99
N ASP A 92 26.49 9.46 22.58
CA ASP A 92 26.86 10.28 21.43
C ASP A 92 28.16 11.08 21.68
N SER A 93 29.00 11.19 20.65
CA SER A 93 30.32 11.83 20.76
C SER A 93 30.28 13.33 21.05
N PHE A 94 29.19 14.01 20.68
CA PHE A 94 29.03 15.45 20.87
C PHE A 94 28.13 15.79 22.06
N LEU A 95 27.15 14.93 22.36
CA LEU A 95 26.12 15.19 23.37
C LEU A 95 26.35 14.48 24.70
N GLY A 96 27.25 13.50 24.79
CA GLY A 96 27.46 12.70 26.01
C GLY A 96 27.74 13.49 27.30
N GLY A 97 28.35 14.68 27.17
CA GLY A 97 28.62 15.60 28.29
C GLY A 97 27.46 16.50 28.71
N ALA A 98 26.26 16.34 28.15
CA ALA A 98 25.10 17.18 28.47
C ALA A 98 24.64 17.02 29.93
N ASN A 99 23.95 18.03 30.46
CA ASN A 99 23.33 17.96 31.78
C ASN A 99 22.02 17.17 31.71
N TRP A 100 22.13 15.85 31.80
CA TRP A 100 20.99 14.91 31.68
C TRP A 100 19.90 15.10 32.73
N SER A 101 20.25 15.63 33.91
CA SER A 101 19.26 15.98 34.93
C SER A 101 18.33 17.09 34.43
N ARG A 102 18.87 18.12 33.76
CA ARG A 102 18.07 19.17 33.12
C ARG A 102 17.31 18.66 31.89
N VAL A 103 17.89 17.77 31.09
CA VAL A 103 17.21 17.19 29.91
C VAL A 103 15.95 16.42 30.35
N ARG A 104 16.01 15.72 31.49
CA ARG A 104 14.88 15.01 32.08
C ARG A 104 13.69 15.92 32.38
N ASP A 105 13.94 17.18 32.76
CA ASP A 105 12.87 18.16 33.03
C ASP A 105 12.04 18.50 31.79
N PHE A 106 12.56 18.20 30.58
CA PHE A 106 11.86 18.39 29.30
C PHE A 106 11.15 17.13 28.79
N LEU A 107 11.26 16.00 29.51
CA LEU A 107 10.50 14.80 29.14
C LEU A 107 8.99 15.04 29.34
N PRO A 108 8.15 14.46 28.47
CA PRO A 108 6.71 14.55 28.63
C PRO A 108 6.29 13.92 29.97
N GLN A 109 5.28 14.49 30.62
CA GLN A 109 4.68 13.84 31.79
C GLN A 109 3.61 12.84 31.33
N PRO A 110 3.51 11.66 31.96
CA PRO A 110 2.48 10.69 31.62
C PRO A 110 1.10 11.28 31.89
N ILE A 111 0.27 11.33 30.85
CA ILE A 111 -1.10 11.81 30.94
C ILE A 111 -1.96 10.69 31.52
N VAL A 112 -2.57 10.93 32.69
CA VAL A 112 -3.55 10.02 33.31
C VAL A 112 -4.93 10.65 33.17
N ILE A 113 -5.82 9.99 32.43
CA ILE A 113 -7.19 10.48 32.23
C ILE A 113 -8.10 9.74 33.22
N THR A 114 -8.64 10.47 34.20
CA THR A 114 -9.47 9.92 35.29
C THR A 114 -10.97 10.21 35.13
N ASP A 115 -11.35 11.22 34.34
CA ASP A 115 -12.75 11.59 34.08
C ASP A 115 -13.23 10.87 32.81
N VAL A 116 -13.88 9.72 33.01
CA VAL A 116 -14.30 8.80 31.95
C VAL A 116 -15.80 8.50 32.01
N GLU A 117 -16.39 8.32 30.83
CA GLU A 117 -17.75 7.85 30.69
C GLU A 117 -17.81 6.31 30.65
N GLY A 118 -18.61 5.72 31.53
CA GLY A 118 -18.80 4.27 31.63
C GLY A 118 -17.94 3.59 32.71
N ASP A 119 -18.17 2.29 32.92
CA ASP A 119 -17.36 1.44 33.80
C ASP A 119 -16.05 1.04 33.09
N PRO A 120 -14.87 1.37 33.65
CA PRO A 120 -13.57 0.97 33.11
C PRO A 120 -13.37 -0.55 32.93
N ASP A 121 -14.16 -1.38 33.63
CA ASP A 121 -14.05 -2.84 33.57
C ASP A 121 -15.12 -3.49 32.65
N ALA A 122 -16.13 -2.73 32.21
CA ALA A 122 -17.17 -3.19 31.27
C ALA A 122 -16.85 -2.85 29.80
N ILE A 123 -15.55 -2.74 29.48
CA ILE A 123 -15.06 -2.23 28.21
C ILE A 123 -15.11 -3.31 27.12
N ASP A 124 -15.84 -3.01 26.04
CA ASP A 124 -15.74 -3.77 24.78
C ASP A 124 -14.42 -3.42 24.08
N THR A 125 -13.34 -4.11 24.49
CA THR A 125 -12.02 -3.91 23.90
C THR A 125 -11.99 -4.30 22.41
N VAL A 126 -12.93 -5.14 21.95
CA VAL A 126 -13.05 -5.53 20.54
C VAL A 126 -13.57 -4.35 19.72
N ALA A 127 -14.61 -3.67 20.19
CA ALA A 127 -15.18 -2.51 19.50
C ALA A 127 -14.17 -1.37 19.29
N GLU A 128 -13.35 -1.06 20.31
CA GLU A 128 -12.29 -0.05 20.16
C GLU A 128 -11.18 -0.50 19.19
N THR A 129 -10.78 -1.78 19.24
CA THR A 129 -9.80 -2.29 18.27
C THR A 129 -10.34 -2.23 16.84
N ARG A 130 -11.62 -2.57 16.62
CA ARG A 130 -12.29 -2.40 15.32
C ARG A 130 -12.30 -0.95 14.87
N ARG A 131 -12.61 0.01 15.77
CA ARG A 131 -12.56 1.45 15.48
C ARG A 131 -11.16 1.88 15.00
N ARG A 132 -10.10 1.44 15.68
CA ARG A 132 -8.72 1.76 15.27
C ARG A 132 -8.34 1.16 13.92
N ILE A 133 -8.79 -0.07 13.66
CA ILE A 133 -8.64 -0.72 12.35
C ILE A 133 -9.31 0.14 11.27
N LEU A 134 -10.55 0.59 11.49
CA LEU A 134 -11.29 1.46 10.57
C LEU A 134 -10.62 2.82 10.35
N GLU A 135 -10.11 3.46 11.41
CA GLU A 135 -9.37 4.72 11.31
C GLU A 135 -8.09 4.56 10.48
N LYS A 136 -7.37 3.45 10.68
CA LYS A 136 -6.18 3.10 9.90
C LYS A 136 -6.51 2.78 8.44
N GLU A 137 -7.59 2.05 8.20
CA GLU A 137 -8.13 1.75 6.86
C GLU A 137 -8.42 3.05 6.09
N SER A 138 -9.11 4.00 6.73
CA SER A 138 -9.38 5.32 6.16
C SER A 138 -8.10 6.10 5.84
N SER A 139 -7.12 6.10 6.75
CA SER A 139 -5.81 6.74 6.50
C SER A 139 -5.07 6.10 5.32
N ASN A 140 -5.22 4.79 5.13
CA ASN A 140 -4.64 4.05 4.01
C ASN A 140 -5.21 4.52 2.66
N TYR A 141 -6.52 4.80 2.55
CA TYR A 141 -7.09 5.34 1.30
C TYR A 141 -6.47 6.68 0.88
N TRP A 142 -6.19 7.56 1.84
CA TRP A 142 -5.47 8.79 1.57
C TRP A 142 -4.01 8.55 1.16
N LYS A 143 -3.34 7.55 1.76
CA LYS A 143 -1.99 7.13 1.33
C LYS A 143 -2.01 6.65 -0.12
N GLN A 144 -2.92 5.74 -0.47
CA GLN A 144 -3.06 5.19 -1.81
C GLN A 144 -3.34 6.27 -2.87
N ASN A 145 -4.16 7.27 -2.55
CA ASN A 145 -4.41 8.39 -3.47
C ASN A 145 -3.15 9.24 -3.72
N ARG A 146 -2.41 9.57 -2.65
CA ARG A 146 -1.12 10.28 -2.79
C ARG A 146 -0.09 9.49 -3.61
N GLU A 147 -0.17 8.16 -3.59
CA GLU A 147 0.67 7.23 -4.36
C GLU A 147 0.13 6.95 -5.77
N GLY A 148 -1.05 7.48 -6.15
CA GLY A 148 -1.65 7.32 -7.48
C GLY A 148 -2.42 6.02 -7.70
N LEU A 149 -2.59 5.20 -6.66
CA LEU A 149 -3.25 3.89 -6.75
C LEU A 149 -4.78 3.98 -6.68
N LEU A 150 -5.31 5.11 -6.16
CA LEU A 150 -6.73 5.38 -5.96
C LEU A 150 -7.10 6.78 -6.44
N GLY A 151 -8.08 6.90 -7.33
CA GLY A 151 -8.62 8.20 -7.75
C GLY A 151 -9.37 8.94 -6.65
N ALA A 152 -9.57 10.25 -6.84
CA ALA A 152 -10.32 11.09 -5.89
C ALA A 152 -11.77 10.61 -5.69
N GLY A 153 -12.42 10.14 -6.75
CA GLY A 153 -13.77 9.56 -6.67
C GLY A 153 -13.83 8.32 -5.78
N GLY A 154 -12.85 7.42 -5.91
CA GLY A 154 -12.74 6.22 -5.09
C GLY A 154 -12.45 6.53 -3.62
N VAL A 155 -11.57 7.50 -3.31
CA VAL A 155 -11.35 7.98 -1.93
C VAL A 155 -12.65 8.49 -1.32
N ASN A 156 -13.37 9.37 -2.03
CA ASN A 156 -14.60 9.95 -1.50
C ASN A 156 -15.64 8.87 -1.19
N GLN A 157 -15.79 7.86 -2.07
CA GLN A 157 -16.70 6.74 -1.81
C GLN A 157 -16.25 5.93 -0.59
N LEU A 158 -15.02 5.44 -0.56
CA LEU A 158 -14.55 4.57 0.52
C LEU A 158 -14.50 5.29 1.87
N TYR A 159 -14.02 6.53 1.89
CA TYR A 159 -13.87 7.32 3.11
C TYR A 159 -15.22 7.71 3.73
N ASN A 160 -16.20 8.12 2.91
CA ASN A 160 -17.52 8.49 3.42
C ASN A 160 -18.24 7.27 4.03
N ASN A 161 -18.12 6.09 3.42
CA ASN A 161 -18.72 4.88 3.97
C ASN A 161 -18.02 4.42 5.27
N ILE A 162 -16.69 4.57 5.38
CA ILE A 162 -16.01 4.29 6.65
C ILE A 162 -16.52 5.19 7.77
N LYS A 163 -16.84 6.46 7.50
CA LYS A 163 -17.40 7.35 8.53
C LYS A 163 -18.72 6.82 9.10
N GLU A 164 -19.62 6.35 8.23
CA GLU A 164 -20.88 5.77 8.67
C GLU A 164 -20.67 4.52 9.56
N VAL A 165 -19.67 3.69 9.25
CA VAL A 165 -19.32 2.53 10.09
C VAL A 165 -18.65 2.95 11.40
N LEU A 166 -17.80 3.99 11.37
CA LEU A 166 -17.17 4.55 12.57
C LEU A 166 -18.21 5.12 13.54
N ASP A 167 -19.31 5.67 13.04
CA ASP A 167 -20.42 6.20 13.85
C ASP A 167 -21.14 5.09 14.65
N GLN A 168 -21.03 3.83 14.23
CA GLN A 168 -21.53 2.67 14.99
C GLN A 168 -20.65 2.30 16.19
N GLY A 169 -19.50 2.96 16.35
CA GLY A 169 -18.61 2.80 17.50
C GLY A 169 -17.90 1.44 17.58
N GLY A 170 -17.76 0.73 16.46
CA GLY A 170 -17.07 -0.58 16.39
C GLY A 170 -17.87 -1.76 16.96
N LYS A 171 -19.14 -1.57 17.31
CA LYS A 171 -20.00 -2.63 17.88
C LYS A 171 -20.37 -3.72 16.86
N VAL A 172 -20.27 -3.39 15.59
CA VAL A 172 -20.58 -4.27 14.47
C VAL A 172 -19.29 -4.95 13.98
N PRO A 173 -19.33 -6.23 13.56
CA PRO A 173 -18.19 -6.92 12.97
C PRO A 173 -17.59 -6.16 11.79
N LEU A 174 -16.26 -6.21 11.62
CA LEU A 174 -15.62 -5.59 10.47
C LEU A 174 -16.05 -6.22 9.14
N SER A 175 -16.52 -7.47 9.15
CA SER A 175 -17.01 -8.17 7.97
C SER A 175 -18.42 -7.76 7.53
N ASP A 176 -19.18 -7.10 8.40
CA ASP A 176 -20.52 -6.61 8.11
C ASP A 176 -20.42 -5.24 7.40
N ARG A 177 -20.50 -5.30 6.06
CA ARG A 177 -20.15 -4.22 5.15
C ARG A 177 -21.13 -4.15 3.98
N ASP A 178 -22.43 -4.11 4.27
CA ASP A 178 -23.49 -4.10 3.25
C ASP A 178 -23.34 -2.96 2.22
N TYR A 179 -22.73 -1.84 2.61
CA TYR A 179 -22.46 -0.74 1.69
C TYR A 179 -21.52 -1.12 0.53
N LEU A 180 -20.69 -2.15 0.68
CA LEU A 180 -19.76 -2.58 -0.38
C LEU A 180 -20.51 -3.04 -1.62
N ASP A 181 -21.70 -3.64 -1.47
CA ASP A 181 -22.52 -4.00 -2.62
C ASP A 181 -22.95 -2.75 -3.41
N ASN A 182 -23.26 -1.65 -2.73
CA ASN A 182 -23.61 -0.39 -3.40
C ASN A 182 -22.41 0.25 -4.13
N ILE A 183 -21.18 0.00 -3.66
CA ILE A 183 -19.95 0.49 -4.31
C ILE A 183 -19.60 -0.40 -5.51
N TRP A 184 -19.71 -1.71 -5.32
CA TRP A 184 -19.22 -2.72 -6.26
C TRP A 184 -20.23 -3.13 -7.32
N GLU A 185 -21.53 -2.97 -7.07
CA GLU A 185 -22.54 -3.23 -8.07
C GLU A 185 -22.68 -2.09 -9.09
N VAL A 186 -22.86 -2.48 -10.34
CA VAL A 186 -23.30 -1.57 -11.40
C VAL A 186 -24.82 -1.65 -11.48
N PRO A 187 -25.54 -0.51 -11.39
CA PRO A 187 -26.99 -0.52 -11.48
C PRO A 187 -27.48 -1.15 -12.79
N LYS A 188 -28.45 -2.07 -12.71
CA LYS A 188 -29.00 -2.81 -13.88
C LYS A 188 -29.54 -1.92 -15.01
N TRP A 189 -30.03 -0.73 -14.66
CA TRP A 189 -30.46 0.25 -15.66
C TRP A 189 -29.29 0.77 -16.51
N MET A 190 -28.09 0.84 -15.93
CA MET A 190 -26.88 1.29 -16.62
C MET A 190 -26.37 0.22 -17.58
N GLU A 191 -26.45 -1.07 -17.21
CA GLU A 191 -26.18 -2.18 -18.13
C GLU A 191 -27.08 -2.16 -19.36
N SER A 192 -28.36 -1.84 -19.16
CA SER A 192 -29.36 -1.79 -20.23
C SER A 192 -29.12 -0.66 -21.24
N LEU A 193 -28.39 0.39 -20.83
CA LEU A 193 -28.10 1.58 -21.65
C LEU A 193 -26.68 1.59 -22.22
N LYS A 194 -25.86 0.56 -21.98
CA LYS A 194 -24.45 0.48 -22.42
C LYS A 194 -24.24 0.62 -23.94
N GLY A 195 -25.28 0.35 -24.74
CA GLY A 195 -25.25 0.46 -26.19
C GLY A 195 -25.30 1.90 -26.74
N LEU A 196 -25.68 2.88 -25.92
CA LEU A 196 -25.75 4.29 -26.31
C LEU A 196 -24.39 4.99 -26.09
N PRO A 197 -23.87 5.78 -27.06
CA PRO A 197 -22.52 6.36 -26.98
C PRO A 197 -22.25 7.19 -25.72
N VAL A 198 -23.20 8.02 -25.29
CA VAL A 198 -23.05 8.89 -24.11
C VAL A 198 -23.04 8.09 -22.80
N PHE A 199 -23.89 7.07 -22.72
CA PHE A 199 -23.98 6.20 -21.54
C PHE A 199 -22.83 5.20 -21.44
N ARG A 200 -22.19 4.87 -22.57
CA ARG A 200 -21.00 4.01 -22.59
C ARG A 200 -19.86 4.60 -21.78
N GLN A 201 -19.54 5.89 -21.94
CA GLN A 201 -18.45 6.51 -21.19
C GLN A 201 -18.75 6.56 -19.68
N ILE A 202 -19.97 6.96 -19.32
CA ILE A 202 -20.42 6.99 -17.92
C ILE A 202 -20.34 5.60 -17.27
N PHE A 203 -20.75 4.56 -18.00
CA PHE A 203 -20.66 3.18 -17.55
C PHE A 203 -19.21 2.73 -17.35
N MET A 204 -18.30 3.08 -18.28
CA MET A 204 -16.87 2.77 -18.14
C MET A 204 -16.22 3.51 -16.98
N ASP A 205 -16.53 4.80 -16.78
CA ASP A 205 -16.02 5.59 -15.66
C ASP A 205 -16.53 5.07 -14.31
N ARG A 206 -17.79 4.58 -14.28
CA ARG A 206 -18.36 3.91 -13.12
C ARG A 206 -17.64 2.59 -12.82
N LEU A 207 -17.47 1.72 -13.81
CA LEU A 207 -16.73 0.46 -13.66
C LEU A 207 -15.28 0.71 -13.20
N ALA A 208 -14.63 1.74 -13.74
CA ALA A 208 -13.29 2.14 -13.32
C ALA A 208 -13.24 2.55 -11.85
N THR A 209 -14.15 3.43 -11.41
CA THR A 209 -14.23 3.86 -10.00
C THR A 209 -14.49 2.67 -9.09
N THR A 210 -15.42 1.79 -9.48
CA THR A 210 -15.77 0.58 -8.74
C THR A 210 -14.57 -0.36 -8.61
N TYR A 211 -13.84 -0.62 -9.70
CA TYR A 211 -12.64 -1.45 -9.69
C TYR A 211 -11.54 -0.85 -8.80
N GLU A 212 -11.23 0.45 -8.97
CA GLU A 212 -10.26 1.17 -8.15
C GLU A 212 -10.62 1.07 -6.66
N SER A 213 -11.89 1.28 -6.31
CA SER A 213 -12.36 1.19 -4.93
C SER A 213 -12.22 -0.22 -4.35
N ALA A 214 -12.59 -1.27 -5.10
CA ALA A 214 -12.43 -2.66 -4.63
C ALA A 214 -10.96 -3.03 -4.44
N LYS A 215 -10.10 -2.68 -5.41
CA LYS A 215 -8.65 -2.90 -5.35
C LYS A 215 -8.06 -2.20 -4.11
N SER A 216 -8.40 -0.94 -3.91
CA SER A 216 -7.91 -0.16 -2.79
C SER A 216 -8.42 -0.64 -1.44
N PHE A 217 -9.66 -1.13 -1.38
CA PHE A 217 -10.21 -1.80 -0.20
C PHE A 217 -9.39 -3.04 0.16
N VAL A 218 -9.11 -3.94 -0.81
CA VAL A 218 -8.29 -5.14 -0.58
C VAL A 218 -6.89 -4.80 -0.07
N ILE A 219 -6.23 -3.80 -0.68
CA ILE A 219 -4.91 -3.32 -0.24
C ILE A 219 -4.99 -2.78 1.20
N ALA A 220 -6.02 -2.02 1.53
CA ALA A 220 -6.19 -1.49 2.89
C ALA A 220 -6.45 -2.59 3.91
N GLN A 221 -7.25 -3.62 3.57
CA GLN A 221 -7.51 -4.79 4.43
C GLN A 221 -6.21 -5.57 4.73
N GLU A 222 -5.34 -5.74 3.74
CA GLU A 222 -4.03 -6.38 3.95
C GLU A 222 -3.14 -5.59 4.93
N GLU A 223 -3.13 -4.26 4.80
CA GLU A 223 -2.32 -3.39 5.66
C GLU A 223 -2.83 -3.32 7.10
N VAL A 224 -4.16 -3.37 7.32
CA VAL A 224 -4.70 -3.43 8.69
C VAL A 224 -4.54 -4.81 9.33
N ALA A 225 -4.54 -5.88 8.55
CA ALA A 225 -4.31 -7.24 9.05
C ALA A 225 -2.96 -7.37 9.79
N LYS A 226 -1.92 -6.72 9.27
CA LYS A 226 -0.56 -6.69 9.87
C LYS A 226 -0.51 -6.01 11.24
N LEU A 227 -1.50 -5.17 11.55
CA LEU A 227 -1.53 -4.38 12.78
C LEU A 227 -2.37 -5.03 13.88
N VAL A 228 -3.15 -6.08 13.58
CA VAL A 228 -4.04 -6.70 14.57
C VAL A 228 -3.25 -7.16 15.79
N ASP A 229 -2.14 -7.86 15.60
CA ASP A 229 -1.35 -8.41 16.70
C ASP A 229 -0.77 -7.31 17.60
N SER A 230 -0.23 -6.23 17.02
CA SER A 230 0.30 -5.11 17.79
C SER A 230 -0.80 -4.30 18.48
N LEU A 231 -1.98 -4.16 17.88
CA LEU A 231 -3.13 -3.49 18.47
C LEU A 231 -3.70 -4.28 19.65
N VAL A 232 -3.70 -5.61 19.56
CA VAL A 232 -4.21 -6.51 20.60
C VAL A 232 -3.20 -6.71 21.74
N ALA A 233 -1.90 -6.75 21.45
CA ALA A 233 -0.84 -6.79 22.47
C ALA A 233 -0.93 -5.62 23.46
N ASN A 234 -1.32 -4.43 22.98
CA ASN A 234 -1.58 -3.28 23.85
C ASN A 234 -2.74 -3.48 24.86
N THR A 235 -3.57 -4.51 24.66
CA THR A 235 -4.69 -4.87 25.54
C THR A 235 -4.43 -6.14 26.37
N GLU A 236 -3.29 -6.82 26.15
CA GLU A 236 -2.97 -8.11 26.79
C GLU A 236 -2.91 -8.03 28.32
N GLY A 237 -2.36 -6.93 28.86
CA GLY A 237 -2.27 -6.71 30.31
C GLY A 237 -3.62 -6.64 31.03
N ASP A 238 -4.72 -6.44 30.29
CA ASP A 238 -6.06 -6.27 30.85
C ASP A 238 -6.92 -7.53 30.76
N ILE A 239 -6.80 -8.31 29.67
CA ILE A 239 -7.66 -9.46 29.38
C ILE A 239 -6.94 -10.81 29.52
N GLY A 240 -5.62 -10.79 29.68
CA GLY A 240 -4.78 -11.99 29.67
C GLY A 240 -4.47 -12.48 28.26
N LYS A 241 -3.37 -13.24 28.14
CA LYS A 241 -2.82 -13.68 26.86
C LYS A 241 -3.81 -14.51 26.02
N GLU A 242 -4.53 -15.44 26.65
CA GLU A 242 -5.46 -16.33 25.96
C GLU A 242 -6.64 -15.57 25.33
N ALA A 243 -7.25 -14.63 26.07
CA ALA A 243 -8.31 -13.78 25.55
C ALA A 243 -7.81 -12.79 24.47
N ALA A 244 -6.55 -12.34 24.59
CA ALA A 244 -5.90 -11.55 23.56
C ALA A 244 -5.71 -12.36 22.26
N ASP A 245 -5.23 -13.59 22.36
CA ASP A 245 -5.06 -14.47 21.20
C ASP A 245 -6.41 -14.77 20.51
N GLU A 246 -7.48 -15.05 21.28
CA GLU A 246 -8.83 -15.23 20.73
C GLU A 246 -9.35 -13.98 20.02
N LYS A 247 -9.16 -12.80 20.63
CA LYS A 247 -9.52 -11.51 20.03
C LYS A 247 -8.76 -11.24 18.74
N ALA A 248 -7.45 -11.50 18.71
CA ALA A 248 -6.64 -11.34 17.50
C ALA A 248 -7.13 -12.27 16.38
N LYS A 249 -7.47 -13.53 16.72
CA LYS A 249 -8.04 -14.49 15.77
C LYS A 249 -9.37 -14.02 15.20
N LEU A 250 -10.30 -13.56 16.04
CA LEU A 250 -11.60 -13.02 15.63
C LEU A 250 -11.42 -11.87 14.61
N LEU A 251 -10.59 -10.88 14.95
CA LEU A 251 -10.37 -9.70 14.11
C LEU A 251 -9.70 -10.06 12.78
N LYS A 252 -8.74 -10.99 12.81
CA LYS A 252 -8.08 -11.52 11.60
C LYS A 252 -9.09 -12.23 10.69
N GLU A 253 -10.03 -12.99 11.25
CA GLU A 253 -11.06 -13.68 10.49
C GLU A 253 -12.04 -12.69 9.83
N GLU A 254 -12.48 -11.65 10.53
CA GLU A 254 -13.32 -10.59 9.94
C GLU A 254 -12.63 -9.85 8.79
N ILE A 255 -11.35 -9.49 8.96
CA ILE A 255 -10.54 -8.84 7.91
C ILE A 255 -10.32 -9.79 6.72
N MET A 256 -10.05 -11.06 6.99
CA MET A 256 -9.86 -12.07 5.96
C MET A 256 -11.13 -12.25 5.12
N GLN A 257 -12.31 -12.30 5.74
CA GLN A 257 -13.59 -12.39 5.03
C GLN A 257 -13.78 -11.19 4.08
N ASN A 258 -13.54 -9.97 4.54
CA ASN A 258 -13.57 -8.77 3.71
C ASN A 258 -12.60 -8.85 2.53
N ARG A 259 -11.36 -9.24 2.80
CA ARG A 259 -10.32 -9.37 1.78
C ARG A 259 -10.71 -10.39 0.72
N LEU A 260 -11.22 -11.56 1.12
CA LEU A 260 -11.72 -12.58 0.19
C LEU A 260 -12.88 -12.07 -0.66
N ARG A 261 -13.84 -11.35 -0.07
CA ARG A 261 -14.97 -10.75 -0.80
C ARG A 261 -14.47 -9.79 -1.89
N GLY A 262 -13.54 -8.90 -1.55
CA GLY A 262 -12.95 -7.96 -2.51
C GLY A 262 -12.10 -8.65 -3.59
N LEU A 263 -11.32 -9.68 -3.23
CA LEU A 263 -10.53 -10.45 -4.19
C LEU A 263 -11.41 -11.19 -5.20
N ASN A 264 -12.50 -11.81 -4.75
CA ASN A 264 -13.47 -12.46 -5.64
C ASN A 264 -14.07 -11.46 -6.61
N PHE A 265 -14.50 -10.29 -6.13
CA PHE A 265 -15.03 -9.23 -7.00
C PHE A 265 -14.01 -8.77 -8.05
N LEU A 266 -12.75 -8.55 -7.66
CA LEU A 266 -11.69 -8.15 -8.59
C LEU A 266 -11.39 -9.23 -9.63
N ARG A 267 -11.44 -10.50 -9.24
CA ARG A 267 -11.27 -11.64 -10.14
C ARG A 267 -12.40 -11.66 -11.18
N ASP A 268 -13.65 -11.57 -10.73
CA ASP A 268 -14.82 -11.58 -11.62
C ASP A 268 -14.77 -10.39 -12.61
N MET A 269 -14.39 -9.19 -12.13
CA MET A 269 -14.17 -8.01 -12.99
C MET A 269 -13.07 -8.20 -14.05
N ARG A 270 -11.98 -8.91 -13.72
CA ARG A 270 -10.92 -9.24 -14.68
C ARG A 270 -11.37 -10.26 -15.73
N GLU A 271 -12.27 -11.17 -15.37
CA GLU A 271 -12.84 -12.14 -16.30
C GLU A 271 -13.86 -11.49 -17.24
N ASP A 272 -14.75 -10.65 -16.69
CA ASP A 272 -15.86 -10.03 -17.42
C ASP A 272 -15.42 -8.86 -18.31
N TYR A 273 -14.44 -8.06 -17.87
CA TYR A 273 -14.02 -6.83 -18.54
C TYR A 273 -12.49 -6.70 -18.70
N PRO A 274 -11.80 -7.70 -19.27
CA PRO A 274 -10.35 -7.75 -19.26
C PRO A 274 -9.68 -6.52 -19.91
N GLU A 275 -10.16 -6.06 -21.07
CA GLU A 275 -9.60 -4.87 -21.77
C GLU A 275 -9.77 -3.58 -20.96
N LEU A 276 -10.89 -3.45 -20.24
CA LEU A 276 -11.15 -2.28 -19.39
C LEU A 276 -10.22 -2.28 -18.19
N ILE A 277 -10.07 -3.43 -17.52
CA ILE A 277 -9.17 -3.54 -16.37
C ILE A 277 -7.73 -3.19 -16.78
N VAL A 278 -7.25 -3.65 -17.94
CA VAL A 278 -5.94 -3.22 -18.45
C VAL A 278 -5.87 -1.71 -18.58
N GLY A 279 -6.85 -1.09 -19.22
CA GLY A 279 -6.88 0.36 -19.39
C GLY A 279 -6.81 1.11 -18.05
N ILE A 280 -7.57 0.65 -17.06
CA ILE A 280 -7.58 1.24 -15.70
C ILE A 280 -6.21 1.06 -15.04
N GLU A 281 -5.67 -0.16 -15.03
CA GLU A 281 -4.37 -0.47 -14.43
C GLU A 281 -3.23 0.30 -15.09
N THR A 282 -3.27 0.49 -16.41
CA THR A 282 -2.31 1.34 -17.14
C THR A 282 -2.39 2.79 -16.67
N LYS A 283 -3.60 3.32 -16.48
CA LYS A 283 -3.80 4.69 -15.99
C LYS A 283 -3.37 4.85 -14.53
N ASP A 284 -3.63 3.86 -13.69
CA ASP A 284 -3.14 3.79 -12.30
C ASP A 284 -1.62 3.76 -12.24
N ALA A 285 -0.98 2.90 -13.04
CA ALA A 285 0.47 2.80 -13.09
C ALA A 285 1.10 4.12 -13.55
N ALA A 286 0.57 4.75 -14.59
CA ALA A 286 1.05 6.04 -15.07
C ALA A 286 0.89 7.15 -14.02
N ARG A 287 -0.28 7.22 -13.34
CA ARG A 287 -0.50 8.13 -12.20
C ARG A 287 0.51 7.91 -11.09
N SER A 288 0.80 6.65 -10.76
CA SER A 288 1.73 6.31 -9.69
C SER A 288 3.16 6.74 -10.01
N VAL A 289 3.63 6.56 -11.24
CA VAL A 289 4.95 7.03 -11.70
C VAL A 289 5.04 8.56 -11.62
N LEU A 290 4.04 9.30 -12.09
CA LEU A 290 4.04 10.76 -12.01
C LEU A 290 3.97 11.27 -10.57
N ASN A 291 3.18 10.63 -9.70
CA ASN A 291 3.15 10.96 -8.28
C ASN A 291 4.49 10.68 -7.60
N HIS A 292 5.16 9.58 -7.98
CA HIS A 292 6.50 9.26 -7.50
C HIS A 292 7.50 10.35 -7.91
N GLU A 293 7.52 10.75 -9.18
CA GLU A 293 8.34 11.84 -9.70
C GLU A 293 8.10 13.14 -8.93
N ARG A 294 6.83 13.55 -8.77
CA ARG A 294 6.46 14.74 -8.00
C ARG A 294 6.96 14.67 -6.55
N ASN A 295 6.83 13.53 -5.90
CA ASN A 295 7.26 13.36 -4.51
C ASN A 295 8.79 13.38 -4.40
N THR A 296 9.51 12.83 -5.38
CA THR A 296 10.97 12.91 -5.47
C THR A 296 11.44 14.34 -5.65
N ILE A 297 10.82 15.12 -6.54
CA ILE A 297 11.11 16.55 -6.71
C ILE A 297 10.88 17.31 -5.38
N LYS A 298 9.76 17.07 -4.69
CA LYS A 298 9.48 17.68 -3.38
C LYS A 298 10.53 17.34 -2.32
N LYS A 299 11.04 16.10 -2.31
CA LYS A 299 12.12 15.68 -1.40
C LYS A 299 13.43 16.39 -1.72
N LEU A 300 13.80 16.47 -3.00
CA LEU A 300 15.01 17.18 -3.44
C LEU A 300 14.93 18.69 -3.13
N LYS A 301 13.74 19.29 -3.28
CA LYS A 301 13.47 20.68 -2.88
C LYS A 301 13.66 20.87 -1.37
N ALA A 302 13.07 19.99 -0.55
CA ALA A 302 13.19 20.06 0.90
C ALA A 302 14.62 19.81 1.40
N ALA A 303 15.40 19.00 0.68
CA ALA A 303 16.82 18.76 0.95
C ALA A 303 17.75 19.89 0.46
N GLY A 304 17.22 20.88 -0.28
CA GLY A 304 18.02 21.97 -0.87
C GLY A 304 18.93 21.54 -2.01
N THR A 305 18.69 20.37 -2.62
CA THR A 305 19.49 19.85 -3.75
C THR A 305 19.16 20.57 -5.07
N ILE A 306 17.94 21.06 -5.20
CA ILE A 306 17.43 21.79 -6.37
C ILE A 306 16.88 23.15 -5.93
N GLU A 307 16.96 24.16 -6.80
CA GLU A 307 16.44 25.50 -6.52
C GLU A 307 14.90 25.51 -6.44
N LEU A 308 14.34 26.45 -5.68
CA LEU A 308 12.89 26.51 -5.44
C LEU A 308 12.09 26.70 -6.74
N ASP A 309 12.54 27.62 -7.60
CA ASP A 309 11.89 27.96 -8.87
C ASP A 309 11.98 26.81 -9.89
N GLU A 310 13.14 26.13 -9.94
CA GLU A 310 13.34 24.95 -10.79
C GLU A 310 12.42 23.79 -10.35
N ALA A 311 12.36 23.52 -9.04
CA ALA A 311 11.48 22.50 -8.49
C ALA A 311 10.00 22.78 -8.79
N ASP A 312 9.58 24.03 -8.68
CA ASP A 312 8.19 24.42 -8.95
C ASP A 312 7.86 24.30 -10.45
N GLN A 313 8.79 24.64 -11.34
CA GLN A 313 8.62 24.42 -12.78
C GLN A 313 8.54 22.93 -13.14
N MET A 314 9.37 22.08 -12.53
CA MET A 314 9.30 20.62 -12.71
C MET A 314 7.97 20.06 -12.21
N ILE A 315 7.47 20.52 -11.07
CA ILE A 315 6.16 20.11 -10.56
C ILE A 315 5.05 20.50 -11.53
N VAL A 316 5.09 21.72 -12.10
CA VAL A 316 4.10 22.17 -13.09
C VAL A 316 4.10 21.26 -14.33
N ASP A 317 5.26 20.83 -14.81
CA ASP A 317 5.35 19.87 -15.93
C ASP A 317 4.71 18.51 -15.58
N VAL A 318 4.99 17.98 -14.40
CA VAL A 318 4.38 16.73 -13.91
C VAL A 318 2.86 16.85 -13.83
N GLU A 319 2.33 17.96 -13.31
CA GLU A 319 0.89 18.20 -13.23
C GLU A 319 0.25 18.36 -14.63
N GLY A 320 0.99 18.90 -15.61
CA GLY A 320 0.57 18.92 -17.02
C GLY A 320 0.40 17.52 -17.60
N ARG A 321 1.39 16.64 -17.41
CA ARG A 321 1.32 15.22 -17.82
C ARG A 321 0.24 14.44 -17.05
N MET A 322 0.04 14.75 -15.77
CA MET A 322 -1.03 14.17 -14.96
C MET A 322 -2.40 14.51 -15.56
N LYS A 323 -2.62 15.77 -15.94
CA LYS A 323 -3.85 16.22 -16.59
C LYS A 323 -4.08 15.50 -17.92
N GLU A 324 -3.04 15.36 -18.76
CA GLU A 324 -3.15 14.65 -20.04
C GLU A 324 -3.63 13.20 -19.84
N ILE A 325 -3.06 12.47 -18.88
CA ILE A 325 -3.48 11.10 -18.54
C ILE A 325 -4.92 11.06 -18.02
N MET A 326 -5.31 12.05 -17.21
CA MET A 326 -6.67 12.14 -16.68
C MET A 326 -7.72 12.40 -17.76
N ASP A 327 -7.41 13.26 -18.73
CA ASP A 327 -8.31 13.63 -19.83
C ASP A 327 -8.33 12.59 -20.96
N ARG A 328 -7.30 11.74 -21.07
CA ARG A 328 -7.23 10.70 -22.10
C ARG A 328 -8.21 9.56 -21.83
N ALA A 329 -8.94 9.17 -22.88
CA ALA A 329 -9.79 7.99 -22.87
C ALA A 329 -8.96 6.71 -22.65
N LEU A 330 -9.55 5.73 -21.97
CA LEU A 330 -8.92 4.43 -21.72
C LEU A 330 -8.66 3.70 -23.05
N VAL A 331 -7.46 3.12 -23.18
CA VAL A 331 -7.12 2.24 -24.29
C VAL A 331 -7.63 0.84 -23.95
N LEU A 332 -8.77 0.46 -24.54
CA LEU A 332 -9.43 -0.82 -24.28
C LEU A 332 -8.90 -1.90 -25.22
N ARG A 333 -7.68 -2.36 -24.97
CA ARG A 333 -7.10 -3.52 -25.68
C ARG A 333 -6.25 -4.36 -24.74
N LEU A 334 -6.23 -5.67 -24.98
CA LEU A 334 -5.21 -6.52 -24.37
C LEU A 334 -3.88 -6.31 -25.12
N PRO A 335 -2.75 -6.30 -24.40
CA PRO A 335 -1.46 -6.32 -25.03
C PRO A 335 -1.22 -7.69 -25.68
N GLU A 336 -0.55 -7.69 -26.82
CA GLU A 336 -0.16 -8.94 -27.49
C GLU A 336 0.94 -9.66 -26.70
N PRO A 337 1.08 -10.99 -26.81
CA PRO A 337 2.14 -11.74 -26.12
C PRO A 337 3.54 -11.15 -26.29
N GLU A 338 3.82 -10.61 -27.48
CA GLU A 338 5.09 -9.94 -27.81
C GLU A 338 5.29 -8.63 -27.06
N GLU A 339 4.22 -7.84 -26.86
CA GLU A 339 4.27 -6.61 -26.07
C GLU A 339 4.54 -6.94 -24.59
N ILE A 340 3.85 -7.97 -24.06
CA ILE A 340 4.05 -8.44 -22.69
C ILE A 340 5.50 -8.91 -22.49
N LEU A 341 6.05 -9.65 -23.46
CA LEU A 341 7.45 -10.10 -23.42
C LEU A 341 8.45 -8.94 -23.52
N ARG A 342 8.10 -7.80 -24.13
CA ARG A 342 8.97 -6.61 -24.11
C ARG A 342 8.91 -5.89 -22.76
N GLU A 343 7.81 -6.03 -22.03
CA GLU A 343 7.58 -5.35 -20.75
C GLU A 343 8.14 -6.11 -19.55
N VAL A 344 8.39 -7.42 -19.66
CA VAL A 344 8.94 -8.19 -18.53
C VAL A 344 10.36 -7.76 -18.20
N THR A 345 10.62 -7.62 -16.90
CA THR A 345 11.87 -7.04 -16.35
C THR A 345 13.13 -7.76 -16.82
N TRP A 346 13.08 -9.08 -16.97
CA TRP A 346 14.23 -9.90 -17.37
C TRP A 346 14.56 -9.86 -18.87
N LEU A 347 13.67 -9.33 -19.71
CA LEU A 347 13.92 -9.13 -21.15
C LEU A 347 14.24 -7.67 -21.49
N LYS A 348 14.18 -6.78 -20.50
CA LYS A 348 14.48 -5.36 -20.68
C LYS A 348 15.92 -5.17 -21.15
N GLY A 349 16.10 -4.46 -22.27
CA GLY A 349 17.42 -4.17 -22.84
C GLY A 349 18.01 -5.24 -23.75
N LEU A 350 17.30 -6.35 -23.98
CA LEU A 350 17.71 -7.34 -24.99
C LEU A 350 17.38 -6.87 -26.41
N SER A 351 18.15 -7.36 -27.38
CA SER A 351 17.86 -7.12 -28.80
C SER A 351 16.56 -7.81 -29.23
N GLU A 352 15.87 -7.22 -30.22
CA GLU A 352 14.65 -7.80 -30.81
C GLU A 352 14.86 -9.24 -31.31
N ASP A 353 16.06 -9.57 -31.79
CA ASP A 353 16.43 -10.92 -32.22
C ASP A 353 16.37 -11.94 -31.07
N ASN A 354 16.81 -11.55 -29.85
CA ASN A 354 16.73 -12.42 -28.67
C ASN A 354 15.28 -12.62 -28.21
N ILE A 355 14.47 -11.57 -28.24
CA ILE A 355 13.04 -11.64 -27.88
C ILE A 355 12.31 -12.57 -28.86
N THR A 356 12.55 -12.40 -30.17
CA THR A 356 11.95 -13.25 -31.22
C THR A 356 12.36 -14.72 -31.05
N LYS A 357 13.62 -14.98 -30.71
CA LYS A 357 14.08 -16.34 -30.40
C LYS A 357 13.36 -16.95 -29.20
N ILE A 358 13.15 -16.20 -28.13
CA ILE A 358 12.45 -16.68 -26.93
C ILE A 358 10.98 -16.97 -27.25
N ILE A 359 10.32 -16.11 -28.04
CA ILE A 359 8.97 -16.36 -28.54
C ILE A 359 8.94 -17.68 -29.31
N GLY A 360 9.89 -17.89 -30.23
CA GLY A 360 9.99 -19.12 -31.03
C GLY A 360 10.30 -20.39 -30.22
N LEU A 361 10.95 -20.26 -29.07
CA LEU A 361 11.19 -21.36 -28.12
C LEU A 361 10.00 -21.61 -27.19
N SER A 362 9.05 -20.68 -27.13
CA SER A 362 7.92 -20.77 -26.22
C SER A 362 6.73 -21.49 -26.85
N ASN A 363 6.03 -22.30 -26.04
CA ASN A 363 4.82 -23.00 -26.44
C ASN A 363 3.62 -22.40 -25.75
N LYS A 364 2.65 -21.91 -26.52
CA LYS A 364 1.39 -21.41 -25.96
C LYS A 364 0.60 -22.56 -25.32
N ARG A 365 0.24 -22.41 -24.05
CA ARG A 365 -0.62 -23.33 -23.29
C ARG A 365 -1.80 -22.59 -22.69
N THR A 366 -2.92 -23.29 -22.57
CA THR A 366 -4.14 -22.78 -21.95
C THR A 366 -4.57 -23.72 -20.84
N TYR A 367 -4.97 -23.15 -19.72
CA TYR A 367 -5.40 -23.84 -18.51
C TYR A 367 -6.78 -23.33 -18.09
N GLN A 368 -7.61 -24.21 -17.57
CA GLN A 368 -8.92 -23.90 -17.01
C GLN A 368 -8.80 -23.56 -15.52
N PRO A 369 -9.74 -22.79 -14.95
CA PRO A 369 -9.77 -22.54 -13.51
C PRO A 369 -9.71 -23.86 -12.71
N GLY A 370 -8.81 -23.91 -11.73
CA GLY A 370 -8.55 -25.08 -10.90
C GLY A 370 -7.46 -26.02 -11.42
N ASP A 371 -6.98 -25.85 -12.65
CA ASP A 371 -5.90 -26.69 -13.19
C ASP A 371 -4.60 -26.47 -12.39
N MET A 372 -3.95 -27.57 -12.00
CA MET A 372 -2.61 -27.55 -11.41
C MET A 372 -1.58 -27.31 -12.52
N ILE A 373 -0.88 -26.17 -12.47
CA ILE A 373 0.14 -25.79 -13.46
C ILE A 373 1.52 -26.25 -13.01
N MET A 374 1.82 -26.12 -11.72
CA MET A 374 3.06 -26.60 -11.08
C MET A 374 2.74 -27.06 -9.66
N GLU A 375 3.34 -28.16 -9.22
CA GLU A 375 3.14 -28.73 -7.88
C GLU A 375 4.39 -28.49 -7.01
N GLN A 376 4.20 -28.14 -5.74
CA GLN A 376 5.27 -27.91 -4.77
C GLN A 376 6.12 -29.18 -4.58
N GLY A 377 7.45 -29.02 -4.58
CA GLY A 377 8.39 -30.13 -4.40
C GLY A 377 8.77 -30.87 -5.68
N ASP A 378 8.06 -30.66 -6.79
CA ASP A 378 8.41 -31.26 -8.07
C ASP A 378 9.70 -30.68 -8.67
N ARG A 379 10.35 -31.46 -9.54
CA ARG A 379 11.49 -30.96 -10.31
C ARG A 379 11.00 -30.00 -11.39
N GLY A 380 11.64 -28.84 -11.51
CA GLY A 380 11.30 -27.86 -12.55
C GLY A 380 11.75 -28.28 -13.95
N ASP A 381 10.80 -28.54 -14.83
CA ASP A 381 11.00 -28.87 -16.25
C ASP A 381 10.83 -27.67 -17.20
N GLY A 382 10.47 -26.51 -16.65
CA GLY A 382 10.37 -25.25 -17.36
C GLY A 382 9.84 -24.11 -16.52
N MET A 383 9.52 -23.02 -17.19
CA MET A 383 8.94 -21.81 -16.62
C MET A 383 7.82 -21.31 -17.54
N ILE A 384 6.92 -20.51 -16.99
CA ILE A 384 5.83 -19.90 -17.75
C ILE A 384 5.89 -18.38 -17.68
N LEU A 385 5.40 -17.73 -18.74
CA LEU A 385 4.98 -16.34 -18.71
C LEU A 385 3.47 -16.26 -18.91
N ILE A 386 2.76 -15.65 -17.95
CA ILE A 386 1.32 -15.46 -18.06
C ILE A 386 1.04 -14.35 -19.08
N THR A 387 0.29 -14.68 -20.14
CA THR A 387 -0.15 -13.72 -21.16
C THR A 387 -1.60 -13.27 -20.95
N ARG A 388 -2.42 -14.12 -20.30
CA ARG A 388 -3.81 -13.81 -19.93
C ARG A 388 -4.21 -14.64 -18.71
N GLY A 389 -5.09 -14.08 -17.87
CA GLY A 389 -5.60 -14.72 -16.66
C GLY A 389 -4.72 -14.49 -15.42
N SER A 390 -5.10 -15.14 -14.33
CA SER A 390 -4.35 -15.17 -13.07
C SER A 390 -4.16 -16.59 -12.55
N VAL A 391 -3.11 -16.76 -11.76
CA VAL A 391 -2.82 -17.99 -11.02
C VAL A 391 -2.72 -17.69 -9.54
N LYS A 392 -3.13 -18.65 -8.73
CA LYS A 392 -2.98 -18.66 -7.28
C LYS A 392 -1.67 -19.37 -6.93
N ILE A 393 -0.86 -18.76 -6.07
CA ILE A 393 0.35 -19.36 -5.52
C ILE A 393 0.03 -19.82 -4.09
N SER A 394 0.21 -21.10 -3.81
CA SER A 394 0.01 -21.65 -2.45
C SER A 394 1.22 -22.39 -1.93
N ILE A 395 1.47 -22.25 -0.63
CA ILE A 395 2.50 -22.97 0.12
C ILE A 395 1.78 -23.64 1.29
N MET A 396 1.88 -24.97 1.40
CA MET A 396 1.18 -25.74 2.44
C MET A 396 -0.31 -25.35 2.55
N ASP A 397 -1.02 -25.39 1.40
CA ASP A 397 -2.44 -25.01 1.25
C ASP A 397 -2.80 -23.56 1.60
N THR A 398 -1.83 -22.74 1.98
CA THR A 398 -2.04 -21.32 2.27
C THR A 398 -1.74 -20.50 1.02
N VAL A 399 -2.70 -19.69 0.60
CA VAL A 399 -2.56 -18.78 -0.54
C VAL A 399 -1.62 -17.64 -0.16
N VAL A 400 -0.45 -17.60 -0.79
CA VAL A 400 0.58 -16.60 -0.49
C VAL A 400 0.59 -15.44 -1.48
N ASP A 401 0.17 -15.67 -2.72
CA ASP A 401 0.09 -14.61 -3.74
C ASP A 401 -0.90 -14.98 -4.86
N ILE A 402 -1.32 -13.98 -5.64
CA ILE A 402 -2.06 -14.16 -6.90
C ILE A 402 -1.30 -13.40 -7.99
N LEU A 403 -0.84 -14.12 -9.00
CA LEU A 403 -0.01 -13.57 -10.07
C LEU A 403 -0.82 -13.48 -11.36
N GLY A 404 -0.79 -12.32 -12.00
CA GLY A 404 -1.48 -12.05 -13.25
C GLY A 404 -0.56 -12.01 -14.46
N ARG A 405 -1.08 -11.49 -15.57
CA ARG A 405 -0.34 -11.24 -16.81
C ARG A 405 1.00 -10.53 -16.58
N GLY A 406 2.01 -10.91 -17.35
CA GLY A 406 3.38 -10.39 -17.25
C GLY A 406 4.21 -11.10 -16.19
N SER A 407 3.58 -11.87 -15.30
CA SER A 407 4.29 -12.65 -14.29
C SER A 407 4.97 -13.86 -14.92
N VAL A 408 6.25 -13.99 -14.62
CA VAL A 408 7.05 -15.18 -14.90
C VAL A 408 6.95 -16.11 -13.71
N ILE A 409 6.86 -17.42 -13.90
CA ILE A 409 6.76 -18.39 -12.79
C ILE A 409 7.61 -19.61 -13.12
N GLY A 410 8.31 -20.12 -12.12
CA GLY A 410 9.15 -21.31 -12.24
C GLY A 410 10.58 -21.04 -12.66
N GLU A 411 10.96 -19.77 -12.83
CA GLU A 411 12.32 -19.32 -13.14
C GLU A 411 13.35 -19.78 -12.09
N MET A 412 12.95 -19.80 -10.81
CA MET A 412 13.81 -20.26 -9.70
C MET A 412 14.28 -21.71 -9.91
N ALA A 413 13.37 -22.59 -10.33
CA ALA A 413 13.68 -23.99 -10.58
C ALA A 413 14.53 -24.18 -11.85
N VAL A 414 14.30 -23.37 -12.89
CA VAL A 414 15.12 -23.38 -14.12
C VAL A 414 16.55 -22.91 -13.84
N LEU A 415 16.71 -21.85 -13.06
CA LEU A 415 18.00 -21.20 -12.81
C LEU A 415 18.85 -21.87 -11.74
N ALA A 416 18.26 -22.11 -10.56
CA ALA A 416 19.00 -22.62 -9.40
C ALA A 416 18.88 -24.14 -9.25
N GLY A 417 18.11 -24.82 -10.12
CA GLY A 417 17.92 -26.26 -10.06
C GLY A 417 17.17 -26.74 -8.81
N VAL A 418 16.52 -25.83 -8.09
CA VAL A 418 15.75 -26.15 -6.89
C VAL A 418 14.38 -26.74 -7.24
N PRO A 419 13.78 -27.56 -6.36
CA PRO A 419 12.38 -27.98 -6.50
C PRO A 419 11.42 -26.79 -6.56
N ARG A 420 10.22 -27.00 -7.11
CA ARG A 420 9.16 -26.00 -7.08
C ARG A 420 8.88 -25.59 -5.63
N THR A 421 8.89 -24.28 -5.37
CA THR A 421 8.76 -23.74 -4.01
C THR A 421 7.32 -23.60 -3.54
N ALA A 422 6.36 -23.61 -4.46
CA ALA A 422 4.94 -23.40 -4.22
C ALA A 422 4.11 -24.10 -5.30
N ASP A 423 2.86 -24.40 -4.98
CA ASP A 423 1.85 -24.80 -5.96
C ASP A 423 1.43 -23.58 -6.78
N VAL A 424 1.13 -23.83 -8.05
CA VAL A 424 0.66 -22.82 -8.99
C VAL A 424 -0.61 -23.36 -9.63
N ILE A 425 -1.74 -22.78 -9.25
CA ILE A 425 -3.07 -23.24 -9.66
C ILE A 425 -3.70 -22.15 -10.51
N ALA A 426 -4.31 -22.49 -11.64
CA ALA A 426 -5.07 -21.54 -12.44
C ALA A 426 -6.24 -20.99 -11.62
N ASP A 427 -6.26 -19.67 -11.38
CA ASP A 427 -7.33 -19.00 -10.63
C ASP A 427 -8.49 -18.59 -11.56
N THR A 428 -8.14 -18.20 -12.79
CA THR A 428 -9.06 -17.94 -13.91
C THR A 428 -8.69 -18.84 -15.10
N SER A 429 -9.35 -18.66 -16.25
CA SER A 429 -8.80 -19.20 -17.50
C SER A 429 -7.46 -18.54 -17.81
N VAL A 430 -6.39 -19.32 -17.90
CA VAL A 430 -5.01 -18.83 -18.06
C VAL A 430 -4.49 -19.19 -19.43
N THR A 431 -3.87 -18.22 -20.10
CA THR A 431 -3.04 -18.47 -21.29
C THR A 431 -1.61 -18.08 -20.96
N ALA A 432 -0.68 -19.00 -21.16
CA ALA A 432 0.72 -18.80 -20.82
C ALA A 432 1.65 -19.27 -21.94
N LEU A 433 2.84 -18.68 -21.99
CA LEU A 433 3.95 -19.15 -22.81
C LEU A 433 4.83 -20.06 -21.95
N TRP A 434 4.87 -21.35 -22.30
CA TRP A 434 5.68 -22.35 -21.63
C TRP A 434 7.05 -22.45 -22.28
N MET A 435 8.11 -22.29 -21.49
CA MET A 435 9.51 -22.38 -21.93
C MET A 435 10.20 -23.52 -21.17
N ARG A 436 10.75 -24.51 -21.89
CA ARG A 436 11.38 -25.68 -21.24
C ARG A 436 12.75 -25.31 -20.67
N SER A 437 13.14 -25.94 -19.56
CA SER A 437 14.43 -25.67 -18.90
C SER A 437 15.61 -25.85 -19.85
N LYS A 438 15.57 -26.90 -20.70
CA LYS A 438 16.63 -27.18 -21.68
C LYS A 438 16.80 -26.03 -22.69
N GLU A 439 15.70 -25.59 -23.30
CA GLU A 439 15.70 -24.52 -24.30
C GLU A 439 16.15 -23.18 -23.69
N MET A 440 15.70 -22.89 -22.46
CA MET A 440 16.12 -21.69 -21.73
C MET A 440 17.60 -21.73 -21.35
N ASN A 441 18.12 -22.87 -20.90
CA ASN A 441 19.54 -23.01 -20.59
C ASN A 441 20.41 -22.82 -21.84
N GLU A 442 19.99 -23.35 -22.98
CA GLU A 442 20.68 -23.13 -24.26
C GLU A 442 20.60 -21.65 -24.72
N ALA A 443 19.46 -20.99 -24.50
CA ALA A 443 19.29 -19.57 -24.81
C ALA A 443 20.18 -18.68 -23.92
N MET A 444 20.22 -18.95 -22.61
CA MET A 444 21.05 -18.24 -21.65
C MET A 444 22.55 -18.45 -21.91
N ALA A 445 22.97 -19.65 -22.31
CA ALA A 445 24.35 -19.92 -22.69
C ALA A 445 24.81 -19.09 -23.91
N LYS A 446 23.88 -18.76 -24.83
CA LYS A 446 24.15 -17.94 -26.02
C LYS A 446 24.03 -16.44 -25.76
N SER A 447 23.33 -16.03 -24.71
CA SER A 447 23.05 -14.63 -24.39
C SER A 447 23.26 -14.35 -22.89
N PRO A 448 24.46 -13.88 -22.48
CA PRO A 448 24.74 -13.54 -21.09
C PRO A 448 23.79 -12.49 -20.51
N ALA A 449 23.35 -11.53 -21.34
CA ALA A 449 22.38 -10.51 -20.94
C ALA A 449 21.02 -11.12 -20.56
N LEU A 450 20.58 -12.17 -21.29
CA LEU A 450 19.35 -12.90 -20.96
C LEU A 450 19.48 -13.60 -19.61
N ALA A 451 20.62 -14.26 -19.39
CA ALA A 451 20.91 -14.93 -18.15
C ALA A 451 20.90 -13.94 -16.97
N GLN A 452 21.55 -12.79 -17.12
CA GLN A 452 21.60 -11.74 -16.10
C GLN A 452 20.20 -11.23 -15.74
N GLY A 453 19.38 -10.83 -16.72
CA GLY A 453 18.04 -10.31 -16.45
C GLY A 453 17.13 -11.33 -15.74
N LEU A 454 17.26 -12.62 -16.09
CA LEU A 454 16.49 -13.68 -15.43
C LEU A 454 16.98 -13.92 -14.00
N TRP A 455 18.31 -13.90 -13.79
CA TRP A 455 18.91 -13.99 -12.46
C TRP A 455 18.51 -12.81 -11.57
N GLU A 456 18.47 -11.59 -12.08
CA GLU A 456 17.99 -10.41 -11.33
C GLU A 456 16.54 -10.59 -10.87
N THR A 457 15.68 -11.10 -11.74
CA THR A 457 14.27 -11.37 -11.42
C THR A 457 14.13 -12.48 -10.38
N ALA A 458 14.89 -13.58 -10.54
CA ALA A 458 14.88 -14.70 -9.59
C ALA A 458 15.50 -14.32 -8.24
N GLY A 459 16.57 -13.53 -8.24
CA GLY A 459 17.28 -13.08 -7.05
C GLY A 459 16.37 -12.31 -6.11
N ARG A 460 15.56 -11.40 -6.65
CA ARG A 460 14.53 -10.67 -5.88
C ARG A 460 13.51 -11.60 -5.24
N ARG A 461 13.09 -12.66 -5.92
CA ARG A 461 12.13 -13.65 -5.38
C ARG A 461 12.74 -14.57 -4.33
N PHE A 462 13.98 -15.00 -4.52
CA PHE A 462 14.71 -15.72 -3.49
C PHE A 462 14.88 -14.86 -2.24
N ALA A 463 15.20 -13.57 -2.43
CA ALA A 463 15.28 -12.59 -1.36
C ALA A 463 13.93 -12.38 -0.67
N GLU A 464 12.84 -12.22 -1.42
CA GLU A 464 11.48 -12.12 -0.87
C GLU A 464 11.16 -13.33 0.01
N ASN A 465 11.37 -14.55 -0.50
CA ASN A 465 11.04 -15.78 0.21
C ASN A 465 11.86 -15.99 1.49
N LEU A 466 13.14 -15.60 1.50
CA LEU A 466 14.01 -15.76 2.66
C LEU A 466 13.82 -14.66 3.71
N LEU A 467 13.59 -13.42 3.28
CA LEU A 467 13.64 -12.25 4.16
C LEU A 467 12.27 -11.81 4.67
N LYS A 468 11.16 -12.09 3.95
CA LYS A 468 9.82 -11.58 4.30
C LYS A 468 9.37 -11.87 5.73
N SER A 469 9.84 -12.97 6.32
CA SER A 469 9.48 -13.40 7.67
C SER A 469 10.54 -13.04 8.74
N GLN A 470 11.53 -12.21 8.40
CA GLN A 470 12.63 -11.79 9.29
C GLN A 470 12.53 -10.30 9.63
N GLU A 471 13.00 -9.91 10.81
CA GLU A 471 13.22 -8.49 11.14
C GLU A 471 14.36 -7.90 10.28
N PRO A 472 14.28 -6.64 9.82
CA PRO A 472 13.18 -5.68 9.99
C PRO A 472 12.06 -5.77 8.94
N TYR A 473 12.14 -6.72 8.00
CA TYR A 473 11.27 -6.79 6.82
C TYR A 473 9.83 -7.21 7.10
N LEU A 474 9.62 -7.94 8.21
CA LEU A 474 8.31 -8.39 8.66
C LEU A 474 7.28 -7.26 8.76
N HIS A 475 7.73 -6.04 9.09
CA HIS A 475 6.90 -4.87 9.30
C HIS A 475 6.70 -4.00 8.05
N MET A 476 7.39 -4.30 6.95
CA MET A 476 7.25 -3.55 5.71
C MET A 476 5.93 -3.89 5.03
N SER A 477 5.28 -2.89 4.43
CA SER A 477 4.19 -3.18 3.49
C SER A 477 4.70 -3.98 2.29
N GLN A 478 3.82 -4.71 1.59
CA GLN A 478 4.25 -5.55 0.46
C GLN A 478 4.93 -4.69 -0.64
N TRP A 479 4.43 -3.48 -0.85
CA TRP A 479 4.99 -2.56 -1.84
C TRP A 479 6.32 -1.96 -1.37
N GLU A 480 6.47 -1.59 -0.09
CA GLU A 480 7.73 -1.07 0.47
C GLU A 480 8.82 -2.15 0.35
N PHE A 481 8.48 -3.39 0.70
CA PHE A 481 9.41 -4.50 0.62
C PHE A 481 9.79 -4.83 -0.82
N ARG A 482 8.83 -4.89 -1.75
CA ARG A 482 9.11 -5.11 -3.18
C ARG A 482 9.96 -4.01 -3.79
N ARG A 483 9.75 -2.76 -3.37
CA ARG A 483 10.58 -1.63 -3.78
C ARG A 483 12.00 -1.77 -3.25
N TRP A 484 12.16 -2.08 -1.97
CA TRP A 484 13.47 -2.35 -1.37
C TRP A 484 14.19 -3.49 -2.11
N LEU A 485 13.53 -4.64 -2.31
CA LEU A 485 14.07 -5.75 -3.09
C LEU A 485 14.50 -5.33 -4.52
N SER A 486 13.82 -4.35 -5.12
CA SER A 486 14.15 -3.88 -6.47
C SER A 486 15.47 -3.12 -6.57
N GLU A 487 15.95 -2.57 -5.45
CA GLU A 487 17.23 -1.85 -5.35
C GLU A 487 18.43 -2.79 -5.20
N GLY A 488 18.20 -4.09 -4.95
CA GLY A 488 19.25 -5.10 -4.93
C GLY A 488 19.63 -5.60 -6.31
N GLU A 489 20.91 -5.94 -6.48
CA GLU A 489 21.55 -6.36 -7.72
C GLU A 489 22.07 -7.79 -7.61
N VAL A 490 22.28 -8.47 -8.74
CA VAL A 490 22.88 -9.81 -8.75
C VAL A 490 24.32 -9.72 -9.23
N ASP A 491 25.23 -10.05 -8.33
CA ASP A 491 26.65 -10.20 -8.59
C ASP A 491 26.98 -11.64 -9.01
N SER A 492 28.06 -11.77 -9.76
CA SER A 492 28.55 -12.95 -10.44
C SER A 492 30.06 -13.07 -10.25
N PRO A 493 30.52 -13.31 -9.01
CA PRO A 493 31.94 -13.35 -8.68
C PRO A 493 32.66 -14.40 -9.53
N ALA A 494 33.88 -14.09 -9.94
CA ALA A 494 34.73 -15.06 -10.60
C ALA A 494 35.08 -16.22 -9.64
N PRO A 495 35.43 -17.42 -10.16
CA PRO A 495 35.91 -18.50 -9.31
C PRO A 495 37.10 -18.05 -8.45
N ASP A 496 37.07 -18.44 -7.18
CA ASP A 496 37.99 -18.06 -6.10
C ASP A 496 38.01 -16.56 -5.75
N ASP A 497 37.11 -15.75 -6.30
CA ASP A 497 36.97 -14.35 -5.93
C ASP A 497 36.30 -14.19 -4.56
N SER A 498 36.50 -13.05 -3.92
CA SER A 498 35.94 -12.72 -2.62
C SER A 498 35.17 -11.42 -2.65
N LEU A 499 33.94 -11.43 -2.15
CA LEU A 499 33.10 -10.24 -2.06
C LEU A 499 33.11 -9.66 -0.65
N ASP A 500 33.22 -8.34 -0.57
CA ASP A 500 32.98 -7.57 0.64
C ASP A 500 31.47 -7.32 0.80
N LEU A 501 30.94 -7.91 1.86
CA LEU A 501 29.53 -7.95 2.22
C LEU A 501 29.26 -7.12 3.50
N TYR A 502 30.25 -6.40 4.01
CA TYR A 502 30.06 -5.53 5.17
C TYR A 502 29.00 -4.46 4.89
N GLY A 503 27.99 -4.36 5.77
CA GLY A 503 26.86 -3.44 5.61
C GLY A 503 25.99 -3.76 4.39
N LYS A 504 25.93 -5.03 3.97
CA LYS A 504 25.09 -5.49 2.86
C LYS A 504 24.30 -6.72 3.26
N VAL A 505 23.09 -6.82 2.72
CA VAL A 505 22.30 -8.05 2.75
C VAL A 505 22.68 -8.87 1.52
N ALA A 506 23.21 -10.07 1.73
CA ALA A 506 23.63 -10.94 0.63
C ALA A 506 22.96 -12.31 0.69
N ILE A 507 22.53 -12.80 -0.47
CA ILE A 507 21.87 -14.10 -0.62
C ILE A 507 22.56 -14.88 -1.73
N LEU A 508 23.11 -16.03 -1.39
CA LEU A 508 23.68 -16.97 -2.33
C LEU A 508 22.54 -17.66 -3.09
N LEU A 509 22.43 -17.39 -4.39
CA LEU A 509 21.36 -17.90 -5.26
C LEU A 509 21.75 -19.22 -5.96
N SER A 510 23.04 -19.39 -6.26
CA SER A 510 23.60 -20.58 -6.91
C SER A 510 25.08 -20.73 -6.56
N GLY A 511 25.56 -21.97 -6.57
CA GLY A 511 26.94 -22.33 -6.25
C GLY A 511 27.18 -22.53 -4.75
N THR A 512 28.44 -22.42 -4.35
CA THR A 512 28.89 -22.55 -2.97
C THR A 512 29.65 -21.32 -2.53
N ALA A 513 29.63 -21.03 -1.23
CA ALA A 513 30.39 -19.95 -0.63
C ALA A 513 31.20 -20.46 0.57
N THR A 514 32.48 -20.13 0.59
CA THR A 514 33.35 -20.34 1.74
C THR A 514 33.31 -19.09 2.63
N VAL A 515 32.94 -19.28 3.88
CA VAL A 515 32.71 -18.21 4.85
C VAL A 515 33.74 -18.33 5.98
N GLN A 516 34.34 -17.21 6.38
CA GLN A 516 35.31 -17.24 7.49
C GLN A 516 34.64 -17.70 8.79
N GLY A 517 35.19 -18.75 9.41
CA GLY A 517 34.70 -19.32 10.66
C GLY A 517 33.79 -20.55 10.51
N THR A 518 33.43 -20.95 9.29
CA THR A 518 32.73 -22.23 9.02
C THR A 518 33.68 -23.21 8.32
N PRO A 519 33.81 -24.46 8.81
CA PRO A 519 34.73 -25.43 8.22
C PRO A 519 34.23 -26.01 6.88
N GLU A 520 32.94 -25.91 6.58
CA GLU A 520 32.32 -26.42 5.35
C GLU A 520 31.77 -25.28 4.48
N PRO A 521 31.86 -25.41 3.13
CA PRO A 521 31.23 -24.47 2.21
C PRO A 521 29.71 -24.45 2.39
N VAL A 522 29.14 -23.25 2.37
CA VAL A 522 27.70 -23.05 2.43
C VAL A 522 27.10 -23.18 1.03
N ASN A 523 26.07 -24.01 0.89
CA ASN A 523 25.39 -24.22 -0.38
C ASN A 523 24.27 -23.20 -0.60
N ALA A 524 24.02 -22.85 -1.86
CA ALA A 524 22.80 -22.15 -2.25
C ALA A 524 21.56 -23.01 -1.89
N ILE A 525 20.44 -22.45 -1.43
CA ILE A 525 20.09 -21.03 -1.38
C ILE A 525 20.07 -20.55 0.07
N THR A 526 20.89 -19.54 0.39
CA THR A 526 21.07 -19.12 1.78
C THR A 526 21.41 -17.64 1.93
N ARG A 527 21.11 -17.07 3.10
CA ARG A 527 21.56 -15.73 3.47
C ARG A 527 23.00 -15.80 3.98
N LEU A 528 23.88 -14.97 3.44
CA LEU A 528 25.27 -14.85 3.87
C LEU A 528 25.36 -13.77 4.96
N ASN A 529 25.44 -14.20 6.22
CA ASN A 529 25.55 -13.30 7.38
C ASN A 529 27.00 -13.10 7.80
N VAL A 530 27.85 -12.65 6.88
CA VAL A 530 29.27 -12.42 7.12
C VAL A 530 29.79 -11.20 6.39
N PRO A 531 30.83 -10.53 6.91
CA PRO A 531 31.40 -9.36 6.27
C PRO A 531 32.15 -9.70 4.97
N LYS A 532 32.59 -10.96 4.80
CA LYS A 532 33.32 -11.39 3.60
C LYS A 532 33.04 -12.86 3.31
N ALA A 533 32.84 -13.17 2.02
CA ALA A 533 32.68 -14.54 1.53
C ALA A 533 33.53 -14.76 0.27
N SER A 534 34.06 -15.97 0.10
CA SER A 534 34.81 -16.40 -1.09
C SER A 534 34.03 -17.47 -1.85
N PHE A 535 34.11 -17.48 -3.17
CA PHE A 535 33.26 -18.33 -4.02
C PHE A 535 34.12 -19.30 -4.83
N PRO A 536 34.19 -20.59 -4.48
CA PRO A 536 35.08 -21.55 -5.16
C PRO A 536 34.71 -21.79 -6.63
N ASP A 537 33.41 -21.72 -6.92
CA ASP A 537 32.84 -22.01 -8.24
C ASP A 537 32.04 -20.81 -8.76
N GLY A 538 31.46 -20.92 -9.96
CA GLY A 538 30.59 -19.90 -10.55
C GLY A 538 29.32 -19.66 -9.72
N ALA A 539 29.41 -18.76 -8.75
CA ALA A 539 28.32 -18.40 -7.86
C ALA A 539 27.48 -17.24 -8.40
N ARG A 540 26.25 -17.15 -7.92
CA ARG A 540 25.37 -16.00 -8.13
C ARG A 540 24.93 -15.49 -6.77
N VAL A 541 25.10 -14.20 -6.52
CA VAL A 541 24.81 -13.60 -5.21
C VAL A 541 23.93 -12.38 -5.43
N TRP A 542 22.73 -12.38 -4.85
CA TRP A 542 21.93 -11.17 -4.77
C TRP A 542 22.43 -10.32 -3.60
N ILE A 543 22.67 -9.03 -3.84
CA ILE A 543 23.26 -8.10 -2.88
C ILE A 543 22.41 -6.84 -2.82
N HIS A 544 22.09 -6.41 -1.61
CA HIS A 544 21.45 -5.13 -1.34
C HIS A 544 22.30 -4.34 -0.33
N PRO A 545 22.64 -3.07 -0.61
CA PRO A 545 23.32 -2.22 0.38
C PRO A 545 22.38 -1.96 1.57
N GLU A 546 22.82 -2.28 2.79
CA GLU A 546 22.07 -1.97 4.00
C GLU A 546 22.25 -0.46 4.25
N SER A 547 21.19 0.32 4.08
CA SER A 547 21.20 1.78 4.21
C SER A 547 21.16 2.23 5.67
#